data_AF-A0A0B4EJ04-F1
#
_entry.id   AF-A0A0B4EJ04-F1
#
_cell.length_a   1.000
_cell.length_b   1.000
_cell.length_c   1.000
_cell.angle_alpha   90.00
_cell.angle_beta   90.00
_cell.angle_gamma   90.00
#
_symmetry.space_group_name_H-M   'P 1'
#
loop_
_entity.id
_entity.type
_entity.pdbx_description
1 polymer ?
#
loop_
_entity_poly.entity_id
_entity_poly.type
_entity_poly.pdbx_seq_one_letter_code
_entity_poly.pdbx_strand_id
1 'polypeptide(L)'
;MLFLVRNWEIHYSFEGILALLYLVVGCSIGAGWFWNKGLERSEASKSGLFLALEPVFCIILAILILGEKLNFLSIIGIILVISSATICMLLPKQES
;
A
#
# COMPACT_ATOMS: atom_id res chain seq x y z
N MET A 1 15.37 -15.67 -7.47
CA MET A 1 15.57 -14.77 -6.31
C MET A 1 16.79 -15.13 -5.47
N LEU A 2 17.05 -16.41 -5.16
CA LEU A 2 18.20 -16.83 -4.34
C LEU A 2 19.59 -16.47 -4.92
N PHE A 3 19.70 -16.31 -6.24
CA PHE A 3 20.94 -15.92 -6.91
C PHE A 3 21.30 -14.42 -6.81
N LEU A 4 20.39 -13.56 -6.32
CA LEU A 4 20.65 -12.12 -6.11
C LEU A 4 21.22 -11.81 -4.72
N VAL A 5 21.24 -12.79 -3.82
CA VAL A 5 21.82 -12.64 -2.49
C VAL A 5 23.33 -12.73 -2.63
N ARG A 6 24.00 -11.58 -2.46
CA ARG A 6 25.45 -11.47 -2.65
C ARG A 6 26.22 -12.18 -1.52
N ASN A 7 25.63 -12.24 -0.32
CA ASN A 7 26.22 -12.83 0.88
C ASN A 7 25.08 -13.46 1.71
N TRP A 8 25.30 -14.68 2.23
CA TRP A 8 24.33 -15.41 3.06
C TRP A 8 24.47 -15.17 4.56
N GLU A 9 25.21 -14.13 4.95
CA GLU A 9 25.37 -13.80 6.37
C GLU A 9 24.10 -13.13 6.89
N ILE A 10 23.32 -13.90 7.65
CA ILE A 10 22.12 -13.41 8.31
C ILE A 10 22.55 -12.75 9.61
N HIS A 11 22.65 -11.43 9.58
CA HIS A 11 22.86 -10.64 10.78
C HIS A 11 21.53 -10.57 11.52
N TYR A 12 21.38 -11.39 12.56
CA TYR A 12 20.23 -11.35 13.45
C TYR A 12 20.24 -10.03 14.22
N SER A 13 19.47 -9.06 13.72
CA SER A 13 19.19 -7.80 14.41
C SER A 13 17.82 -7.89 15.04
N PHE A 14 17.71 -7.49 16.31
CA PHE A 14 16.43 -7.42 17.02
C PHE A 14 15.43 -6.51 16.28
N GLU A 15 15.90 -5.39 15.74
CA GLU A 15 15.13 -4.47 14.90
C GLU A 15 14.57 -5.18 13.65
N GLY A 16 15.39 -6.01 13.00
CA GLY A 16 14.97 -6.75 11.80
C GLY A 16 13.89 -7.78 12.10
N ILE A 17 14.02 -8.50 13.21
CA ILE A 17 13.02 -9.47 13.67
C ILE A 17 11.71 -8.74 14.00
N LEU A 18 11.78 -7.60 14.68
CA LEU A 18 10.59 -6.81 15.02
C LEU A 18 9.90 -6.25 13.77
N ALA A 19 10.67 -5.77 12.79
CA ALA A 19 10.13 -5.31 11.51
C ALA A 19 9.42 -6.45 10.75
N LEU A 20 10.01 -7.65 10.71
CA LEU A 20 9.38 -8.82 10.10
C LEU A 20 8.08 -9.22 10.81
N LEU A 21 8.07 -9.22 12.14
CA LEU A 21 6.87 -9.48 12.93
C LEU A 21 5.77 -8.46 12.64
N TYR A 22 6.12 -7.17 12.55
CA TYR A 22 5.19 -6.11 12.18
C TYR A 22 4.59 -6.33 10.78
N LEU A 23 5.40 -6.70 9.79
CA LEU A 23 4.92 -6.97 8.42
C LEU A 23 3.96 -8.17 8.36
N VAL A 24 4.24 -9.22 9.12
CA VAL A 24 3.38 -10.42 9.15
C VAL A 24 2.08 -10.13 9.90
N VAL A 25 2.16 -9.61 11.12
CA VAL A 25 0.98 -9.44 11.98
C VAL A 25 0.15 -8.25 11.53
N GLY A 26 0.79 -7.10 11.29
CA GLY A 26 0.11 -5.85 10.93
C GLY A 26 -0.27 -5.82 9.45
N CYS A 27 0.73 -5.82 8.56
CA CYS A 27 0.51 -5.58 7.13
C CYS A 27 -0.14 -6.76 6.39
N SER A 28 -0.01 -7.99 6.91
CA SER A 28 -0.58 -9.17 6.25
C SER A 28 -1.85 -9.66 6.95
N ILE A 29 -1.73 -10.23 8.15
CA ILE A 29 -2.86 -10.86 8.85
C ILE A 29 -3.90 -9.81 9.26
N GLY A 30 -3.45 -8.73 9.93
CA GLY A 30 -4.31 -7.66 10.41
C GLY A 30 -5.03 -6.93 9.28
N ALA A 31 -4.26 -6.44 8.30
CA ALA A 31 -4.83 -5.76 7.14
C ALA A 31 -5.81 -6.64 6.36
N GLY A 32 -5.45 -7.91 6.11
CA GLY A 32 -6.33 -8.86 5.43
C GLY A 32 -7.62 -9.14 6.21
N TRP A 33 -7.54 -9.26 7.53
CA TRP A 33 -8.73 -9.45 8.36
C TRP A 33 -9.67 -8.23 8.32
N PHE A 34 -9.14 -7.01 8.43
CA PHE A 34 -9.93 -5.78 8.28
C PHE A 34 -10.54 -5.65 6.89
N TRP A 35 -9.79 -5.98 5.84
CA TRP A 35 -10.27 -5.95 4.46
C TRP A 35 -11.44 -6.92 4.25
N ASN A 36 -11.29 -8.18 4.67
CA ASN A 36 -12.35 -9.18 4.54
C ASN A 36 -13.61 -8.79 5.31
N LYS A 37 -13.45 -8.29 6.55
CA LYS A 37 -14.58 -7.83 7.36
C LYS A 37 -15.25 -6.57 6.79
N GLY A 38 -14.48 -5.70 6.15
CA GLY A 38 -14.99 -4.55 5.40
C GLY A 38 -15.81 -5.00 4.19
N LEU A 39 -15.32 -5.97 3.44
CA LEU A 39 -16.02 -6.56 2.29
C LEU A 39 -17.35 -7.22 2.68
N GLU A 40 -17.41 -7.94 3.80
CA GLU A 40 -18.66 -8.53 4.30
C GLU A 40 -19.77 -7.50 4.53
N ARG A 41 -19.41 -6.24 4.81
CA ARG A 41 -20.34 -5.17 5.18
C ARG A 41 -20.47 -4.07 4.12
N SER A 42 -19.78 -4.20 2.99
CA SER A 42 -19.67 -3.14 1.98
C SER A 42 -20.00 -3.66 0.59
N GLU A 43 -20.79 -2.90 -0.16
CA GLU A 43 -20.99 -3.18 -1.59
C GLU A 43 -19.67 -3.09 -2.35
N ALA A 44 -19.52 -3.92 -3.38
CA ALA A 44 -18.30 -4.00 -4.20
C ALA A 44 -17.82 -2.62 -4.71
N SER A 45 -18.77 -1.73 -5.02
CA SER A 45 -18.47 -0.36 -5.47
C SER A 45 -17.73 0.48 -4.43
N LYS A 46 -18.11 0.38 -3.16
CA LYS A 46 -17.47 1.12 -2.06
C LYS A 46 -16.07 0.58 -1.75
N SER A 47 -15.88 -0.74 -1.86
CA SER A 47 -14.56 -1.37 -1.67
C SER A 47 -13.59 -0.98 -2.78
N GLY A 48 -14.06 -0.88 -4.03
CA GLY A 48 -13.25 -0.35 -5.14
C GLY A 48 -12.77 1.07 -4.91
N LEU A 49 -13.59 1.91 -4.26
CA LEU A 49 -13.19 3.27 -3.88
C LEU A 49 -12.03 3.27 -2.87
N PHE A 50 -12.08 2.41 -1.85
CA PHE A 50 -10.99 2.30 -0.86
C PHE A 50 -9.66 1.88 -1.49
N LEU A 51 -9.68 0.94 -2.45
CA LEU A 51 -8.47 0.51 -3.14
C LEU A 51 -7.82 1.64 -3.94
N ALA A 52 -8.59 2.44 -4.66
CA ALA A 52 -8.01 3.54 -5.41
C ALA A 52 -7.70 4.78 -4.53
N LEU A 53 -8.10 4.79 -3.25
CA LEU A 53 -7.60 5.72 -2.23
C LEU A 53 -6.33 5.24 -1.52
N GLU A 54 -5.96 3.96 -1.62
CA GLU A 54 -4.71 3.41 -1.05
C GLU A 54 -3.47 4.28 -1.35
N PRO A 55 -3.19 4.71 -2.59
CA PRO A 55 -2.03 5.57 -2.86
C PRO A 55 -2.10 6.92 -2.15
N VAL A 56 -3.29 7.51 -1.99
CA VAL A 56 -3.47 8.78 -1.26
C VAL A 56 -3.02 8.61 0.19
N PHE A 57 -3.49 7.56 0.86
CA PHE A 57 -3.10 7.27 2.23
C PHE A 57 -1.61 6.96 2.36
N CYS A 58 -1.04 6.22 1.40
CA CYS A 58 0.39 5.93 1.36
C CYS A 58 1.23 7.23 1.38
N ILE A 59 0.89 8.19 0.52
CA ILE A 59 1.58 9.49 0.44
C ILE A 59 1.42 10.29 1.74
N ILE A 60 0.21 10.36 2.29
CA ILE A 60 -0.05 11.06 3.55
C ILE A 60 0.79 10.47 4.68
N LEU A 61 0.83 9.14 4.80
CA LEU A 61 1.59 8.45 5.84
C LEU A 61 3.10 8.57 5.62
N ALA A 62 3.58 8.56 4.37
CA ALA A 62 4.99 8.79 4.06
C ALA A 62 5.46 10.19 4.54
N ILE A 63 4.64 11.22 4.35
CA ILE A 63 4.96 12.57 4.83
C ILE A 63 4.88 12.64 6.36
N LEU A 64 3.81 12.12 6.96
CA LEU A 64 3.53 12.30 8.39
C LEU A 64 4.35 11.38 9.30
N ILE A 65 4.50 10.10 8.93
CA ILE A 65 5.18 9.09 9.76
C ILE A 65 6.65 9.01 9.39
N LEU A 66 6.96 8.94 8.09
CA LEU A 66 8.34 8.75 7.63
C LEU A 66 9.08 10.09 7.52
N GLY A 67 8.37 11.22 7.51
CA GLY A 67 8.96 12.55 7.39
C GLY A 67 9.56 12.83 6.02
N GLU A 68 9.10 12.12 4.97
CA GLU A 68 9.64 12.29 3.63
C GLU A 68 9.36 13.69 3.08
N LYS A 69 10.43 14.35 2.62
CA LYS A 69 10.32 15.62 1.89
C LYS A 69 10.02 15.32 0.43
N LEU A 70 8.83 15.70 -0.02
CA LEU A 70 8.45 15.55 -1.42
C LEU A 70 9.32 16.43 -2.31
N ASN A 71 10.08 15.81 -3.20
CA ASN A 71 10.78 16.52 -4.26
C ASN A 71 9.86 16.70 -5.48
N PHE A 72 10.31 17.46 -6.47
CA PHE A 72 9.53 17.76 -7.67
C PHE A 72 9.10 16.49 -8.45
N LEU A 73 9.96 15.48 -8.55
CA LEU A 73 9.62 14.21 -9.20
C LEU A 73 8.59 13.41 -8.40
N SER A 74 8.69 13.40 -7.07
CA SER A 74 7.69 12.77 -6.19
C SER A 74 6.31 13.40 -6.41
N ILE A 75 6.24 14.73 -6.52
CA ILE A 75 4.99 15.45 -6.77
C ILE A 75 4.39 15.06 -8.13
N ILE A 76 5.20 14.97 -9.17
CA ILE A 76 4.73 14.51 -10.50
C ILE A 76 4.20 13.07 -10.41
N GLY A 77 4.92 12.18 -9.74
CA GLY A 77 4.50 10.80 -9.52
C GLY A 77 3.16 10.71 -8.79
N ILE A 78 2.99 11.52 -7.74
CA ILE A 78 1.73 11.63 -6.98
C ILE A 78 0.60 12.05 -7.92
N ILE A 79 0.77 13.14 -8.68
CA ILE A 79 -0.26 13.62 -9.61
C ILE A 79 -0.65 12.54 -10.62
N LEU A 80 0.33 11.81 -11.16
CA LEU A 80 0.10 10.75 -12.14
C LEU A 80 -0.70 9.59 -11.54
N VAL A 81 -0.34 9.13 -10.33
CA VAL A 81 -1.05 8.05 -9.64
C VAL A 81 -2.48 8.45 -9.31
N ILE A 82 -2.70 9.66 -8.77
CA ILE A 82 -4.04 10.16 -8.44
C ILE A 82 -4.90 10.32 -9.71
N SER A 83 -4.32 10.83 -10.79
CA SER A 83 -5.03 10.97 -12.07
C SER A 83 -5.45 9.61 -12.62
N SER A 84 -4.53 8.65 -12.65
CA SER A 84 -4.81 7.26 -13.08
C SER A 84 -5.92 6.62 -12.24
N ALA A 85 -5.82 6.70 -10.92
CA ALA A 85 -6.82 6.17 -10.00
C ALA A 85 -8.21 6.79 -10.25
N THR A 86 -8.28 8.11 -10.42
CA THR A 86 -9.52 8.83 -10.70
C THR A 86 -10.14 8.42 -12.04
N ILE A 87 -9.32 8.30 -13.09
CA ILE A 87 -9.78 7.85 -14.42
C ILE A 87 -10.32 6.42 -14.34
N CYS A 88 -9.61 5.51 -13.67
CA CYS A 88 -10.06 4.13 -13.48
C CYS A 88 -11.37 4.03 -12.69
N MET A 89 -11.58 4.90 -11.69
CA MET A 89 -12.83 4.94 -10.93
C MET A 89 -14.01 5.49 -11.75
N LEU A 90 -13.79 6.49 -12.61
CA LEU A 90 -14.84 7.17 -13.38
C LEU A 90 -15.17 6.48 -14.70
N LEU A 91 -14.26 5.64 -15.22
CA LEU A 91 -14.56 4.81 -16.38
C LEU A 91 -15.72 3.87 -16.02
N PRO A 92 -16.83 3.90 -16.78
CA PRO A 92 -17.94 3.00 -16.54
C PRO A 92 -17.42 1.58 -16.65
N LYS A 93 -17.57 0.81 -15.57
CA LYS A 93 -17.32 -0.62 -15.55
C LYS A 93 -18.16 -1.22 -16.68
N GLN A 94 -17.53 -1.58 -17.78
CA GLN A 94 -18.19 -2.25 -18.89
C GLN A 94 -18.54 -3.65 -18.36
N GLU A 95 -19.77 -3.82 -17.89
CA GLU A 95 -20.31 -5.12 -17.55
C GLU A 95 -20.51 -5.86 -18.89
N SER A 96 -19.54 -6.73 -19.20
CA SER A 96 -19.63 -7.72 -20.28
C SER A 96 -20.43 -8.92 -19.84
#